data_AF-A0A497RDV5-F1
#
_entry.id   AF-A0A497RDV5-F1
#
_cell.length_a   1.000
_cell.length_b   1.000
_cell.length_c   1.000
_cell.angle_alpha   90.00
_cell.angle_beta   90.00
_cell.angle_gamma   90.00
#
_symmetry.space_group_name_H-M   'P 1'
#
loop_
_entity.id
_entity.type
_entity.pdbx_description
1 polymer ?
#
loop_
_entity_poly.entity_id
_entity_poly.type
_entity_poly.pdbx_seq_one_letter_code
_entity_poly.pdbx_strand_id
1 'polypeptide(L)'
;MRRKPIRSVVASVDGKLYPCVYLNFPFNKIPRIFCGEYMEVEKPDFGSVDDFWSSWNSKNYVEFRKKYEKRIKEYRKILDDAFLTPFDIKSKIKEMFAKYPLPEVCKTCYKAYGI
;
A
#
# COMPACT_ATOMS: atom_id res chain seq x y z
N MET A 1 -11.05 -0.59 0.85
CA MET A 1 -10.34 -1.43 -0.17
C MET A 1 -10.52 -2.92 0.17
N ARG A 2 -11.16 -3.76 -0.67
CA ARG A 2 -11.50 -5.17 -0.30
C ARG A 2 -10.31 -6.15 -0.32
N ARG A 3 -9.21 -5.84 -1.02
CA ARG A 3 -7.96 -6.65 -1.01
C ARG A 3 -6.82 -5.83 -0.43
N LYS A 4 -6.33 -6.25 0.75
CA LYS A 4 -5.24 -5.59 1.46
C LYS A 4 -3.93 -6.23 1.01
N PRO A 5 -2.92 -5.44 0.60
CA PRO A 5 -1.65 -5.97 0.10
C PRO A 5 -0.82 -6.73 1.14
N ILE A 6 -1.29 -6.81 2.39
CA ILE A 6 -0.65 -7.51 3.51
C ILE A 6 -0.66 -9.04 3.29
N ARG A 7 -1.72 -9.57 2.68
CA ARG A 7 -1.95 -11.04 2.56
C ARG A 7 -2.25 -11.49 1.13
N SER A 8 -2.24 -10.58 0.17
CA SER A 8 -2.53 -10.88 -1.22
C SER A 8 -1.34 -10.54 -2.09
N VAL A 9 -1.14 -11.35 -3.12
CA VAL A 9 -0.18 -11.15 -4.19
C VAL A 9 -0.93 -11.11 -5.52
N VAL A 10 -0.40 -10.35 -6.47
CA VAL A 10 -0.83 -10.31 -7.86
C VAL A 10 0.32 -10.86 -8.68
N ALA A 11 0.04 -11.88 -9.49
CA ALA A 11 0.97 -12.39 -10.48
C ALA A 11 0.58 -11.84 -11.86
N SER A 12 1.55 -11.39 -12.63
CA SER A 12 1.37 -11.02 -14.03
C SER A 12 1.59 -12.23 -14.95
N VAL A 13 1.22 -12.09 -16.22
CA VAL A 13 1.37 -13.15 -17.24
C VAL A 13 2.83 -13.49 -17.50
N ASP A 14 3.73 -12.52 -17.34
CA ASP A 14 5.18 -12.68 -17.42
C ASP A 14 5.81 -13.20 -16.11
N GLY A 15 5.01 -13.71 -15.17
CA GLY A 15 5.50 -14.33 -13.93
C GLY A 15 5.96 -13.35 -12.85
N LYS A 16 5.85 -12.03 -13.04
CA LYS A 16 6.24 -11.05 -12.02
C LYS A 16 5.19 -10.94 -10.93
N LEU A 17 5.66 -10.69 -9.71
CA LEU A 17 4.82 -10.50 -8.53
C LEU A 17 4.63 -9.00 -8.24
N TYR A 18 3.46 -8.66 -7.74
CA TYR A 18 3.11 -7.32 -7.29
C TYR A 18 2.25 -7.42 -6.02
N PRO A 19 2.37 -6.48 -5.06
CA PRO A 19 1.55 -6.50 -3.86
C PRO A 19 0.13 -5.98 -4.12
N CYS A 20 -0.13 -5.36 -5.27
CA CYS A 20 -1.41 -4.75 -5.59
C CYS A 20 -1.67 -4.70 -7.09
N VAL A 21 -2.94 -4.81 -7.50
CA VAL A 21 -3.36 -4.73 -8.91
C VAL A 21 -2.98 -3.39 -9.55
N TYR A 22 -2.98 -2.31 -8.78
CA TYR A 22 -2.62 -0.96 -9.24
C TYR A 22 -1.11 -0.75 -9.45
N LEU A 23 -0.30 -1.78 -9.23
CA LEU A 23 1.13 -1.79 -9.56
C LEU A 23 1.45 -2.69 -10.76
N ASN A 24 0.48 -3.50 -11.21
CA ASN A 24 0.63 -4.39 -12.36
C ASN A 24 -0.05 -3.81 -13.61
N PHE A 25 0.33 -2.60 -14.00
CA PHE A 25 -0.10 -2.04 -15.29
C PHE A 25 0.78 -2.57 -16.44
N PRO A 26 0.25 -2.66 -17.68
CA PRO A 26 1.00 -3.14 -18.85
C PRO A 26 2.05 -2.13 -19.36
N PHE A 27 2.29 -1.04 -18.63
CA PHE A 27 3.22 0.03 -18.98
C PHE A 27 4.51 -0.08 -18.16
N ASN A 28 5.63 0.37 -18.71
CA ASN A 28 6.93 0.40 -18.01
C ASN A 28 6.92 1.36 -16.81
N LYS A 29 6.16 2.45 -16.93
CA LYS A 29 5.85 3.38 -15.84
C LYS A 29 4.36 3.45 -15.65
N ILE A 30 3.93 3.64 -14.41
CA ILE A 30 2.52 3.69 -14.05
C ILE A 30 2.04 5.14 -14.15
N PRO A 31 1.24 5.51 -15.16
CA PRO A 31 0.70 6.86 -15.26
C PRO A 31 -0.33 7.09 -14.15
N ARG A 32 -0.26 8.26 -13.52
CA ARG A 32 -1.19 8.67 -12.46
C ARG A 32 -1.55 10.14 -12.59
N ILE A 33 -2.78 10.45 -12.21
CA ILE A 33 -3.20 11.80 -11.89
C ILE A 33 -3.47 11.82 -10.39
N PHE A 34 -2.73 12.64 -9.65
CA PHE A 34 -2.85 12.75 -8.20
C PHE A 34 -2.77 14.22 -7.79
N CYS A 35 -3.73 14.67 -6.98
CA CYS A 35 -3.93 16.07 -6.62
C CYS A 35 -3.99 17.04 -7.83
N GLY A 36 -4.53 16.57 -8.95
CA GLY A 36 -4.64 17.37 -10.19
C GLY A 36 -3.38 17.36 -11.06
N GLU A 37 -2.29 16.75 -10.61
CA GLU A 37 -1.04 16.69 -11.35
C GLU A 37 -0.86 15.32 -12.01
N TYR A 38 -0.40 15.34 -13.27
CA TYR A 38 0.03 14.13 -13.97
C TYR A 38 1.44 13.75 -13.56
N MET A 39 1.68 12.47 -13.31
CA MET A 39 2.99 11.95 -13.00
C MET A 39 3.14 10.48 -13.41
N GLU A 40 4.38 10.05 -13.53
CA GLU A 40 4.74 8.66 -13.80
C GLU A 40 5.45 8.06 -12.59
N VAL A 41 5.01 6.87 -12.17
CA VAL A 41 5.63 6.13 -11.09
C VAL A 41 6.36 4.93 -11.67
N GLU A 42 7.63 4.75 -11.32
CA GLU A 42 8.42 3.58 -11.74
C GLU A 42 7.72 2.28 -11.32
N LYS A 43 7.68 1.31 -12.24
CA LYS A 43 7.07 0.01 -11.97
C LYS A 43 7.99 -0.76 -11.00
N PRO A 44 7.52 -1.08 -9.79
CA PRO A 44 8.37 -1.74 -8.80
C PRO A 44 8.60 -3.20 -9.19
N ASP A 45 9.73 -3.73 -8.76
CA ASP A 45 10.04 -5.16 -8.83
C ASP A 45 9.89 -5.79 -7.44
N PHE A 46 9.02 -6.80 -7.35
CA PHE A 46 8.77 -7.58 -6.14
C PHE A 46 9.12 -9.06 -6.31
N GLY A 47 9.76 -9.43 -7.42
CA GLY A 47 10.23 -10.78 -7.73
C GLY A 47 9.31 -11.57 -8.67
N SER A 48 9.57 -12.88 -8.77
CA SER A 48 8.94 -13.81 -9.71
C SER A 48 8.14 -14.91 -8.99
N VAL A 49 7.14 -15.46 -9.68
CA VAL A 49 6.41 -16.68 -9.30
C VAL A 49 7.35 -17.89 -9.24
N ASP A 50 8.38 -17.94 -10.09
CA ASP A 50 9.33 -19.07 -10.14
C ASP A 50 10.02 -19.27 -8.78
N ASP A 51 10.41 -18.17 -8.15
CA ASP A 51 11.01 -18.12 -6.81
C ASP A 51 10.03 -17.50 -5.79
N PHE A 52 8.76 -17.94 -5.83
CA PHE A 52 7.67 -17.30 -5.08
C PHE A 52 8.00 -17.05 -3.61
N TRP A 53 8.49 -18.07 -2.90
CA TRP A 53 8.77 -17.95 -1.46
C TRP A 53 9.91 -16.98 -1.15
N SER A 54 10.95 -16.98 -1.99
CA SER A 54 12.06 -16.04 -1.88
C SER A 54 11.60 -14.61 -2.18
N SER A 55 10.79 -14.43 -3.22
CA SER A 55 10.22 -13.14 -3.62
C SER A 55 9.26 -12.58 -2.56
N TRP A 56 8.37 -13.41 -2.03
CA TRP A 56 7.40 -13.04 -0.99
C TRP A 56 8.05 -12.67 0.34
N ASN A 57 9.16 -13.32 0.68
CA ASN A 57 9.95 -13.06 1.89
C ASN A 57 11.11 -12.09 1.65
N SER A 58 11.25 -11.55 0.43
CA SER A 58 12.25 -10.54 0.12
C SER A 58 12.06 -9.30 0.99
N LYS A 59 13.16 -8.62 1.30
CA LYS A 59 13.16 -7.41 2.13
C LYS A 59 12.16 -6.38 1.62
N ASN A 60 12.15 -6.10 0.32
CA ASN A 60 11.25 -5.13 -0.30
C ASN A 60 9.77 -5.50 -0.11
N TYR A 61 9.42 -6.77 -0.32
CA TYR A 61 8.04 -7.24 -0.17
C TYR A 61 7.60 -7.19 1.29
N VAL A 62 8.44 -7.67 2.21
CA VAL A 62 8.15 -7.66 3.65
C VAL A 62 8.00 -6.23 4.18
N GLU A 63 8.89 -5.31 3.81
CA GLU A 63 8.81 -3.90 4.21
C GLU A 63 7.55 -3.22 3.68
N PHE A 64 7.18 -3.50 2.43
CA PHE A 64 5.93 -3.01 1.85
C PHE A 64 4.72 -3.45 2.68
N ARG A 65 4.63 -4.75 2.99
CA ARG A 65 3.52 -5.32 3.79
C ARG A 65 3.48 -4.75 5.20
N LYS A 66 4.64 -4.63 5.86
CA LYS A 66 4.76 -4.07 7.22
C LYS A 66 4.27 -2.61 7.30
N LYS A 67 4.55 -1.77 6.30
CA LYS A 67 4.04 -0.39 6.25
C LYS A 67 2.51 -0.36 6.24
N TYR A 68 1.87 -1.20 5.42
CA TYR A 68 0.40 -1.30 5.38
C TYR A 68 -0.19 -1.90 6.65
N GLU A 69 0.44 -2.94 7.20
CA GLU A 69 0.01 -3.56 8.44
C GLU A 69 0.01 -2.59 9.61
N LYS A 70 1.09 -1.81 9.76
CA LYS A 70 1.22 -0.78 10.79
C LYS A 70 0.14 0.30 10.64
N ARG A 71 -0.09 0.80 9.42
CA ARG A 71 -1.15 1.79 9.14
C ARG A 71 -2.54 1.28 9.54
N ILE A 72 -2.88 0.04 9.17
CA ILE A 72 -4.19 -0.54 9.48
C ILE A 72 -4.35 -0.80 10.97
N LYS A 73 -3.30 -1.28 11.65
CA LYS A 73 -3.31 -1.50 13.10
C LYS A 73 -3.58 -0.21 13.86
N GLU A 74 -2.88 0.87 13.50
CA GLU A 74 -2.98 2.15 14.21
C GLU A 74 -4.29 2.88 13.86
N TYR A 75 -4.76 2.78 12.62
CA TYR A 75 -6.09 3.26 12.24
C TYR A 75 -7.20 2.56 13.04
N ARG A 76 -7.14 1.23 13.21
CA ARG A 76 -8.11 0.48 14.00
C ARG A 76 -8.12 0.91 15.46
N LYS A 77 -6.95 1.06 16.09
CA LYS A 77 -6.86 1.58 17.46
C LYS A 77 -7.57 2.91 17.63
N ILE A 78 -7.38 3.85 16.70
CA ILE A 78 -8.05 5.15 16.74
C ILE A 78 -9.56 5.01 16.64
N LEU A 79 -10.05 4.09 15.78
CA LEU A 79 -11.48 3.81 15.67
C LEU A 79 -12.03 3.13 16.92
N ASP A 80 -11.30 2.19 17.51
CA ASP A 80 -11.67 1.51 18.75
C ASP A 80 -11.75 2.51 19.92
N ASP A 81 -10.77 3.42 20.03
CA ASP A 81 -10.75 4.51 21.01
C ASP A 81 -11.89 5.52 20.79
N ALA A 82 -12.28 5.74 19.52
CA ALA A 82 -13.36 6.65 19.15
C ALA A 82 -14.73 6.20 19.63
N PHE A 83 -14.95 4.88 19.78
CA PHE A 83 -16.19 4.35 20.39
C PHE A 83 -16.35 4.81 21.84
N LEU A 84 -15.24 4.99 22.58
CA LEU A 84 -15.25 5.45 23.96
C LEU A 84 -15.15 6.98 24.07
N THR A 85 -14.39 7.61 23.18
CA THR A 85 -14.14 9.06 23.20
C THR A 85 -14.07 9.62 21.77
N PRO A 86 -15.18 10.16 21.22
CA PRO A 86 -15.23 10.55 19.81
C PRO A 86 -14.55 11.90 19.51
N PHE A 87 -13.95 12.54 20.51
CA PHE A 87 -13.26 13.81 20.35
C PHE A 87 -11.94 13.64 19.59
N ASP A 88 -11.63 14.62 18.75
CA ASP A 88 -10.35 14.76 18.02
C ASP A 88 -9.94 13.61 17.09
N ILE A 89 -10.87 12.71 16.70
CA ILE A 89 -10.61 11.61 15.77
C ILE A 89 -9.92 12.12 14.49
N LYS A 90 -10.37 13.26 13.95
CA LYS A 90 -9.81 13.85 12.74
C LYS A 90 -8.34 14.24 12.93
N SER A 91 -7.95 14.80 14.08
CA SER A 91 -6.55 15.13 14.38
C SER A 91 -5.74 13.86 14.55
N LYS A 92 -6.24 12.89 15.34
CA LYS A 92 -5.58 11.60 15.55
C LYS A 92 -5.31 10.85 14.24
N ILE A 93 -6.28 10.82 13.31
CA ILE A 93 -6.09 10.21 11.98
C ILE A 93 -5.04 10.97 11.18
N LYS A 94 -5.06 12.31 11.21
CA LYS A 94 -4.07 13.14 10.50
C LYS A 94 -2.65 12.89 11.01
N GLU A 95 -2.46 12.87 12.33
CA GLU A 95 -1.19 12.56 12.99
C GLU A 95 -0.71 11.14 12.67
N MET A 96 -1.63 10.17 12.64
CA MET A 96 -1.34 8.78 12.28
C MET A 96 -0.84 8.68 10.83
N PHE A 97 -1.47 9.39 9.89
CA PHE A 97 -1.02 9.41 8.50
C PHE A 97 0.36 10.05 8.32
N ALA A 98 0.69 11.06 9.12
CA ALA A 98 2.04 11.64 9.14
C ALA A 98 3.08 10.67 9.72
N LYS A 99 2.74 9.99 10.83
CA LYS A 99 3.65 9.07 11.54
C LYS A 99 3.91 7.76 10.79
N TYR A 100 2.91 7.27 10.04
CA TYR A 100 2.99 6.00 9.33
C TYR A 100 2.70 6.19 7.85
N PRO A 101 3.63 6.72 7.06
CA PRO A 101 3.40 7.01 5.65
C PRO A 101 3.19 5.74 4.81
N LEU A 102 2.57 5.92 3.64
CA LEU A 102 2.46 4.85 2.63
C LEU A 102 3.84 4.48 2.06
N PRO A 103 4.00 3.27 1.48
CA PRO A 103 5.13 2.98 0.62
C PRO A 103 5.23 3.99 -0.53
N GLU A 104 6.44 4.27 -0.99
CA GLU A 104 6.71 5.34 -1.98
C GLU A 104 5.82 5.21 -3.22
N VAL A 105 5.81 4.01 -3.81
CA VAL A 105 5.01 3.66 -5.00
C VAL A 105 3.50 3.76 -4.79
N CYS A 106 3.03 4.00 -3.56
CA CYS A 106 1.62 4.15 -3.21
C CYS A 106 1.22 5.57 -2.81
N LYS A 107 2.16 6.50 -2.57
CA LYS A 107 1.86 7.87 -2.12
C LYS A 107 0.97 8.66 -3.09
N THR A 108 0.98 8.29 -4.36
CA THR A 108 0.23 8.96 -5.42
C THR A 108 -0.96 8.13 -5.90
N CYS A 109 -1.35 7.10 -5.13
CA CYS A 109 -2.48 6.23 -5.42
C CYS A 109 -3.64 6.55 -4.47
N TYR A 110 -4.73 7.12 -4.98
CA TYR A 110 -5.94 7.39 -4.19
C TYR A 110 -6.49 6.15 -3.46
N LYS A 111 -6.33 4.96 -4.06
CA LYS A 111 -6.80 3.70 -3.44
C LYS A 111 -6.04 3.33 -2.18
N ALA A 112 -4.79 3.77 -2.06
CA ALA A 112 -3.95 3.50 -0.89
C ALA A 112 -4.36 4.33 0.35
N TYR A 113 -5.04 5.45 0.15
CA TYR A 113 -5.58 6.27 1.25
C TYR A 113 -6.93 5.77 1.76
N GLY A 114 -7.62 4.91 1.00
CA GLY A 114 -8.87 4.26 1.40
C GLY A 114 -8.67 3.01 2.27
N ILE A 115 -7.68 3.05 3.17
CA ILE A 115 -7.32 1.99 4.13
C ILE A 115 -8.55 1.36 4.79
#